data_AF-A0A177AY02-F1
#
_entry.id   AF-A0A177AY02-F1
#
_cell.length_a   1.000
_cell.length_b   1.000
_cell.length_c   1.000
_cell.angle_alpha   90.00
_cell.angle_beta   90.00
_cell.angle_gamma   90.00
#
_symmetry.space_group_name_H-M   'P 1'
#
loop_
_entity.id
_entity.type
_entity.pdbx_description
1 polymer ?
#
loop_
_entity_poly.entity_id
_entity_poly.type
_entity_poly.pdbx_seq_one_letter_code
_entity_poly.pdbx_strand_id
1 'polypeptide(L)'
;METEDFIVPEYEPIYVQPIEEIFEQEKNELKPRLIINRIVNVNFKSYAGTKILGPFHKYFTAIVGPNGSGKSNIIDAMLFVFGFRAKTIRSNKLTNLIHNSAEYPDLDFATVCINFQKIIDTG
;
A
#
# COMPACT_ATOMS: atom_id res chain seq x y z
N MET A 1 77.40 -13.29 11.75
CA MET A 1 76.58 -12.83 10.63
C MET A 1 75.33 -13.69 10.69
N GLU A 2 74.37 -13.28 11.50
CA GLU A 2 73.11 -14.00 11.70
C GLU A 2 72.08 -13.37 10.77
N THR A 3 71.42 -14.19 9.96
CA THR A 3 70.32 -13.78 9.08
C THR A 3 69.04 -13.78 9.89
N GLU A 4 68.41 -12.63 10.07
CA GLU A 4 67.07 -12.55 10.65
C GLU A 4 66.05 -13.16 9.68
N ASP A 5 65.33 -14.18 10.13
CA ASP A 5 64.24 -14.80 9.38
C ASP A 5 63.06 -13.81 9.28
N PHE A 6 62.74 -13.39 8.07
CA PHE A 6 61.56 -12.57 7.79
C PHE A 6 60.29 -13.39 8.01
N ILE A 7 59.56 -13.12 9.10
CA ILE A 7 58.24 -13.71 9.34
C ILE A 7 57.25 -13.09 8.34
N VAL A 8 56.81 -13.87 7.36
CA VAL A 8 55.72 -13.47 6.46
C VAL A 8 54.41 -13.64 7.24
N PRO A 9 53.59 -12.59 7.44
CA PRO A 9 52.30 -12.76 8.09
C PRO A 9 51.41 -13.66 7.21
N GLU A 10 50.92 -14.76 7.77
CA GLU A 10 49.86 -15.54 7.15
C GLU A 10 48.61 -14.66 7.06
N TYR A 11 48.25 -14.25 5.84
CA TYR A 11 46.96 -13.62 5.60
C TYR A 11 45.90 -14.71 5.58
N GLU A 12 44.86 -14.57 6.41
CA GLU A 12 43.68 -15.42 6.30
C GLU A 12 43.05 -15.25 4.90
N PRO A 13 42.65 -16.35 4.24
CA PRO A 13 42.02 -16.26 2.94
C PRO A 13 40.69 -15.51 3.05
N ILE A 14 40.46 -14.56 2.14
CA ILE A 14 39.19 -13.84 2.04
C ILE A 14 38.13 -14.83 1.57
N TYR A 15 37.25 -15.24 2.49
CA TYR A 15 36.09 -16.05 2.14
C TYR A 15 35.03 -15.17 1.51
N VAL A 16 34.73 -15.41 0.23
CA VAL A 16 33.59 -14.81 -0.45
C VAL A 16 32.44 -15.79 -0.37
N GLN A 17 31.35 -15.37 0.28
CA GLN A 17 30.14 -16.18 0.37
C GLN A 17 29.59 -16.50 -1.03
N PRO A 18 29.21 -17.76 -1.30
CA PRO A 18 28.54 -18.13 -2.53
C PRO A 18 27.27 -17.31 -2.75
N ILE A 19 27.04 -16.89 -3.99
CA ILE A 19 25.89 -16.07 -4.34
C ILE A 19 24.57 -16.82 -4.05
N GLU A 20 24.56 -18.15 -4.20
CA GLU A 20 23.40 -18.97 -3.83
C GLU A 20 23.03 -18.89 -2.34
N GLU A 21 24.02 -18.83 -1.44
CA GLU A 21 23.77 -18.69 0.01
C GLU A 21 23.19 -17.32 0.35
N ILE A 22 23.67 -16.25 -0.30
CA ILE A 22 23.14 -14.90 -0.14
C ILE A 22 21.66 -14.85 -0.59
N PHE A 23 21.35 -15.46 -1.74
CA PHE A 23 19.99 -15.52 -2.24
C PHE A 23 19.05 -16.37 -1.36
N GLU A 24 19.51 -17.48 -0.79
CA GLU A 24 18.68 -18.28 0.12
C GLU A 24 18.45 -17.59 1.48
N GLN A 25 19.41 -16.78 1.96
CA GLN A 25 19.20 -15.95 3.15
C GLN A 25 18.14 -14.87 2.91
N GLU A 26 18.19 -14.16 1.78
CA GLU A 26 17.17 -13.17 1.41
C GLU A 26 15.77 -13.77 1.26
N LYS A 27 15.68 -15.03 0.83
CA LYS A 27 14.42 -15.76 0.62
C LYS A 27 13.75 -16.20 1.92
N ASN A 28 14.54 -16.43 2.97
CA ASN A 28 14.07 -16.88 4.29
C ASN A 28 13.84 -15.73 5.29
N GLU A 29 14.16 -14.49 4.93
CA GLU A 29 13.82 -13.34 5.77
C GLU A 29 12.32 -13.05 5.72
N LEU A 30 11.69 -13.09 6.89
CA LEU A 30 10.34 -12.60 7.11
C LEU A 30 10.30 -11.07 6.92
N LYS A 31 10.18 -10.64 5.67
CA LYS A 31 10.17 -9.23 5.32
C LYS A 31 8.80 -8.60 5.59
N PRO A 32 8.72 -7.52 6.38
CA PRO A 32 7.45 -6.84 6.59
C PRO A 32 7.00 -6.15 5.30
N ARG A 33 5.72 -6.31 4.93
CA ARG A 33 5.08 -5.56 3.84
C ARG A 33 3.91 -4.73 4.32
N LEU A 34 3.65 -3.64 3.61
CA LEU A 34 2.54 -2.74 3.90
C LEU A 34 1.29 -3.22 3.16
N ILE A 35 0.17 -3.33 3.85
CA ILE A 35 -1.15 -3.60 3.25
C ILE A 35 -2.10 -2.46 3.57
N ILE A 36 -3.14 -2.32 2.75
CA ILE A 36 -4.31 -1.53 3.11
C ILE A 36 -5.18 -2.41 3.99
N ASN A 37 -5.50 -1.97 5.20
CA ASN A 37 -6.40 -2.68 6.11
C ASN A 37 -7.86 -2.24 5.88
N ARG A 38 -8.11 -0.94 5.75
CA ARG A 38 -9.45 -0.40 5.47
C ARG A 38 -9.41 0.98 4.84
N ILE A 39 -10.49 1.34 4.17
CA ILE A 39 -10.73 2.68 3.62
C ILE A 39 -11.99 3.24 4.27
N VAL A 40 -11.93 4.46 4.80
CA VAL A 40 -13.08 5.18 5.36
C VAL A 40 -13.42 6.35 4.45
N ASN A 41 -14.62 6.33 3.88
CA ASN A 41 -15.15 7.41 3.06
C ASN A 41 -16.21 8.16 3.85
N VAL A 42 -16.17 9.49 3.80
CA VAL A 42 -17.22 10.36 4.30
C VAL A 42 -17.68 11.24 3.15
N ASN A 43 -18.95 11.12 2.78
CA ASN A 43 -19.59 11.97 1.75
C ASN A 43 -18.86 11.98 0.39
N PHE A 44 -18.19 10.88 0.02
CA PHE A 44 -17.38 10.81 -1.20
C PHE A 44 -18.14 10.15 -2.35
N LYS A 45 -18.41 10.89 -3.43
CA LYS A 45 -19.13 10.45 -4.64
C LYS A 45 -20.45 9.75 -4.32
N SER A 46 -20.58 8.45 -4.53
CA SER A 46 -21.80 7.70 -4.24
C SER A 46 -21.93 7.28 -2.76
N TYR A 47 -20.91 7.56 -1.93
CA TYR A 47 -20.89 7.20 -0.52
C TYR A 47 -21.40 8.35 0.34
N ALA A 48 -22.72 8.40 0.55
CA ALA A 48 -23.34 9.31 1.52
C ALA A 48 -23.01 8.90 2.96
N GLY A 49 -22.74 9.88 3.83
CA GLY A 49 -22.36 9.64 5.21
C GLY A 49 -21.04 8.88 5.33
N THR A 50 -20.83 8.17 6.45
CA THR A 50 -19.61 7.39 6.68
C THR A 50 -19.77 5.96 6.14
N LYS A 51 -18.86 5.54 5.25
CA LYS A 51 -18.76 4.18 4.72
C LYS A 51 -17.37 3.62 4.97
N ILE A 52 -17.32 2.48 5.65
CA ILE A 52 -16.08 1.76 5.95
C ILE A 52 -15.98 0.56 5.00
N LEU A 53 -14.89 0.49 4.24
CA LEU A 53 -14.56 -0.60 3.32
C LEU A 53 -13.44 -1.43 3.94
N GLY A 54 -13.67 -2.73 4.06
CA GLY A 54 -12.75 -3.68 4.69
C GLY A 54 -13.37 -4.36 5.93
N PRO A 55 -12.56 -5.10 6.71
CA PRO A 55 -11.11 -5.25 6.54
C PRO A 55 -10.74 -5.92 5.22
N PHE A 56 -9.72 -5.40 4.55
CA PHE A 56 -9.17 -6.01 3.34
C PHE A 56 -8.30 -7.20 3.72
N HIS A 57 -8.39 -8.25 2.93
CA HIS A 57 -7.59 -9.44 3.14
C HIS A 57 -6.13 -9.19 2.75
N LYS A 58 -5.19 -9.77 3.53
CA LYS A 58 -3.74 -9.56 3.34
C LYS A 58 -3.21 -9.96 1.96
N TYR A 59 -3.85 -10.91 1.28
CA TYR A 59 -3.41 -11.40 -0.04
C TYR A 59 -4.20 -10.80 -1.19
N PHE A 60 -5.52 -10.97 -1.17
CA PHE A 60 -6.39 -10.61 -2.28
C PHE A 60 -7.79 -10.30 -1.78
N THR A 61 -8.36 -9.20 -2.26
CA THR A 61 -9.76 -8.83 -2.02
C THR A 61 -10.42 -8.53 -3.36
N ALA A 62 -11.54 -9.19 -3.66
CA ALA A 62 -12.37 -8.88 -4.81
C ALA A 62 -13.46 -7.87 -4.43
N ILE A 63 -13.69 -6.88 -5.30
CA ILE A 63 -14.79 -5.92 -5.16
C ILE A 63 -15.90 -6.29 -6.15
N VAL A 64 -17.04 -6.72 -5.63
CA VAL A 64 -18.19 -7.20 -6.42
C VAL A 64 -19.49 -6.51 -5.99
N GLY A 65 -20.51 -6.54 -6.85
CA GLY A 65 -21.81 -5.90 -6.60
C GLY A 65 -22.49 -5.40 -7.88
N PRO A 66 -23.78 -5.00 -7.82
CA PRO A 66 -24.57 -4.63 -9.00
C PRO A 66 -24.07 -3.36 -9.69
N ASN A 67 -24.48 -3.14 -10.95
CA ASN A 67 -24.14 -1.92 -11.68
C ASN A 67 -24.66 -0.68 -10.93
N GLY A 68 -23.86 0.38 -10.89
CA GLY A 68 -24.20 1.60 -10.16
C GLY A 68 -23.97 1.57 -8.64
N SER A 69 -23.55 0.45 -8.03
CA SER A 69 -23.33 0.36 -6.58
C SER A 69 -22.10 1.13 -6.04
N GLY A 70 -21.40 1.88 -6.89
CA GLY A 70 -20.24 2.67 -6.48
C GLY A 70 -18.91 1.93 -6.40
N LYS A 71 -18.80 0.66 -6.82
CA LYS A 71 -17.54 -0.13 -6.77
C LYS A 71 -16.32 0.62 -7.33
N SER A 72 -16.51 1.29 -8.45
CA SER A 72 -15.45 2.02 -9.14
C SER A 72 -15.02 3.29 -8.39
N ASN A 73 -15.87 3.80 -7.48
CA ASN A 73 -15.52 4.93 -6.60
C ASN A 73 -14.51 4.53 -5.52
N ILE A 74 -14.31 3.23 -5.24
CA ILE A 74 -13.22 2.77 -4.36
C ILE A 74 -11.86 3.15 -4.95
N ILE A 75 -11.67 2.89 -6.25
CA ILE A 75 -10.44 3.27 -6.95
C ILE A 75 -10.31 4.80 -7.02
N ASP A 76 -11.41 5.52 -7.25
CA ASP A 76 -11.38 6.98 -7.25
C ASP A 76 -11.00 7.55 -5.87
N ALA A 77 -11.45 6.94 -4.78
CA ALA A 77 -11.09 7.31 -3.41
C ALA A 77 -9.59 7.09 -3.17
N MET A 78 -9.03 5.98 -3.66
CA MET A 78 -7.58 5.73 -3.61
C MET A 78 -6.78 6.76 -4.41
N LEU A 79 -7.21 7.05 -5.64
CA LEU A 79 -6.57 8.05 -6.50
C LEU A 79 -6.63 9.46 -5.88
N PHE A 80 -7.74 9.80 -5.21
CA PHE A 80 -7.88 11.05 -4.49
C PHE A 80 -6.86 11.18 -3.36
N VAL A 81 -6.72 10.14 -2.52
CA VAL A 81 -5.75 10.15 -1.40
C VAL A 81 -4.31 10.21 -1.90
N PHE A 82 -3.99 9.54 -3.01
CA PHE A 82 -2.65 9.59 -3.61
C PHE A 82 -2.37 10.85 -4.45
N GLY A 83 -3.28 11.84 -4.44
CA GLY A 83 -3.03 13.14 -5.05
C GLY A 83 -3.06 13.16 -6.58
N PHE A 84 -3.75 12.19 -7.21
CA PHE A 84 -3.93 12.21 -8.66
C PHE A 84 -4.80 13.39 -9.10
N ARG A 85 -4.61 13.85 -10.34
CA ARG A 85 -5.41 14.96 -10.88
C ARG A 85 -6.87 14.54 -11.06
N ALA A 86 -7.80 15.48 -10.89
CA ALA A 86 -9.25 15.23 -10.96
C ALA A 86 -9.70 14.50 -12.24
N LYS A 87 -9.09 14.82 -13.40
CA LYS A 87 -9.36 14.13 -14.68
C LYS A 87 -9.11 12.62 -14.60
N THR A 88 -8.09 12.20 -13.84
CA THR A 88 -7.78 10.79 -13.58
C THR A 88 -8.77 10.16 -12.59
N ILE A 89 -9.27 10.95 -11.64
CA ILE A 89 -10.34 10.57 -10.68
C ILE A 89 -11.74 10.62 -11.35
N ARG A 90 -11.80 10.62 -12.69
CA ARG A 90 -13.05 10.64 -13.49
C ARG A 90 -14.00 11.76 -13.07
N SER A 91 -13.43 12.92 -12.73
CA SER A 91 -14.17 14.10 -12.31
C SER A 91 -13.61 15.36 -12.97
N ASN A 92 -14.50 16.23 -13.44
CA ASN A 92 -14.11 17.49 -14.09
C ASN A 92 -13.90 18.63 -13.10
N LYS A 93 -14.47 18.53 -11.89
CA LYS A 93 -14.39 19.53 -10.81
C LYS A 93 -14.20 18.84 -9.47
N LEU A 94 -13.45 19.46 -8.56
CA LEU A 94 -13.22 18.90 -7.22
C LEU A 94 -14.53 18.79 -6.42
N THR A 95 -15.43 19.75 -6.57
CA THR A 95 -16.76 19.76 -5.93
C THR A 95 -17.59 18.52 -6.28
N ASN A 96 -17.40 17.93 -7.45
CA ASN A 96 -18.13 16.72 -7.86
C ASN A 96 -17.63 15.45 -7.14
N LEU A 97 -16.59 15.54 -6.31
CA LEU A 97 -16.19 14.45 -5.41
C LEU A 97 -17.06 14.42 -4.14
N ILE A 98 -17.76 15.51 -3.82
CA ILE A 98 -18.70 15.56 -2.70
C ILE A 98 -20.00 14.90 -3.13
N HIS A 99 -20.55 14.05 -2.27
CA HIS A 99 -21.82 13.39 -2.52
C HIS A 99 -22.94 14.41 -2.69
N ASN A 100 -23.81 14.18 -3.66
CA ASN A 100 -24.99 15.00 -3.91
C ASN A 100 -26.13 14.10 -4.35
N SER A 101 -27.21 14.08 -3.56
CA SER A 101 -28.45 13.37 -3.88
C SER A 101 -29.63 14.06 -3.22
N ALA A 102 -30.86 13.69 -3.61
CA ALA A 102 -32.07 14.27 -3.03
C ALA A 102 -32.20 14.03 -1.52
N GLU A 103 -31.63 12.95 -0.99
CA GLU A 103 -31.64 12.64 0.44
C GLU A 103 -30.58 13.45 1.21
N TYR A 104 -29.51 13.89 0.53
CA TYR A 104 -28.40 14.64 1.11
C TYR A 104 -28.06 15.87 0.23
N PRO A 105 -28.93 16.90 0.16
CA PRO A 105 -28.83 17.97 -0.83
C PRO A 105 -27.74 19.03 -0.58
N ASP A 106 -27.14 19.11 0.61
CA ASP A 106 -26.27 20.24 1.00
C ASP A 106 -25.01 19.81 1.75
N LEU A 107 -24.24 18.89 1.16
CA LEU A 107 -22.94 18.50 1.70
C LEU A 107 -21.84 19.43 1.20
N ASP A 108 -21.00 19.91 2.11
CA ASP A 108 -19.94 20.89 1.87
C ASP A 108 -18.53 20.28 1.85
N PHE A 109 -18.37 19.06 2.36
CA PHE A 109 -17.09 18.35 2.36
C PHE A 109 -17.21 16.86 2.02
N ALA A 110 -16.08 16.30 1.60
CA ALA A 110 -15.83 14.86 1.52
C ALA A 110 -14.47 14.54 2.13
N THR A 111 -14.32 13.36 2.72
CA THR A 111 -13.04 12.90 3.26
C THR A 111 -12.83 11.44 2.90
N VAL A 112 -11.58 11.09 2.60
CA VAL A 112 -11.16 9.70 2.39
C VAL A 112 -9.93 9.46 3.25
N CYS A 113 -9.97 8.39 4.04
CA CYS A 113 -8.86 7.93 4.87
C CYS A 113 -8.50 6.49 4.47
N ILE A 114 -7.22 6.25 4.16
CA ILE A 114 -6.68 4.91 3.90
C ILE A 114 -5.82 4.52 5.10
N ASN A 115 -6.21 3.43 5.76
CA ASN A 115 -5.45 2.88 6.88
C ASN A 115 -4.51 1.80 6.36
N PHE A 116 -3.21 2.04 6.48
CA PHE A 116 -2.18 1.07 6.16
C PHE A 116 -1.74 0.31 7.41
N GLN A 117 -1.37 -0.96 7.23
CA GLN A 117 -0.85 -1.82 8.29
C GLN A 117 0.38 -2.56 7.78
N LYS A 118 1.46 -2.59 8.58
CA LYS A 118 2.60 -3.46 8.33
C LYS A 118 2.26 -4.87 8.81
N ILE A 119 2.51 -5.87 7.97
CA ILE A 119 2.33 -7.28 8.30
C ILE A 119 3.60 -8.05 7.98
N ILE A 120 3.76 -9.19 8.64
CA ILE A 120 4.73 -10.22 8.29
C ILE A 120 3.90 -11.42 7.82
N ASP A 121 4.17 -11.92 6.62
CA ASP A 121 3.50 -13.12 6.13
C ASP A 121 4.05 -14.34 6.90
N THR A 122 3.34 -14.77 7.92
CA THR A 122 3.53 -16.10 8.50
C THR A 122 2.80 -17.09 7.58
N GLY A 123 3.52 -18.12 7.12
CA GLY A 123 2.95 -19.24 6.37
C GLY A 123 1.84 -19.96 7.12
#